data_AF-A0A6M0QFF4-F1
#
_entry.id   AF-A0A6M0QFF4-F1
#
_cell.length_a   1.000
_cell.length_b   1.000
_cell.length_c   1.000
_cell.angle_alpha   90.00
_cell.angle_beta   90.00
_cell.angle_gamma   90.00
#
_symmetry.space_group_name_H-M   'P 1'
#
loop_
_entity.id
_entity.type
_entity.pdbx_description
1 polymer ?
#
loop_
_entity_poly.entity_id
_entity_poly.type
_entity_poly.pdbx_seq_one_letter_code
_entity_poly.pdbx_strand_id
1 'polypeptide(L)'
;MSRYTDRKLKLFTLNSNSKLAADIASFIGLELGQCSVARFSDGEIQINIEESIRGCDVYVVQSTSAPVNEHIMELLILIDALKRASAKTINIVMPYYGYARQDRKARAREPITAKLVANLLETAGASRVITLDLHAPQIQGFFDIPIDHLMGVPILAEYFEGKQLNDIVIVSPDHGGVTRARKMADRLKAPIAIIDKRRPKPNVSEVMNIVGNIEGKTAILIDDIIDTAGTITLAANALVENGAKEVYACCTHPVLSGPAIERIQSSKIKELVVTNSIVLAEEKKIDKVTELSVAPLIGEAIIRVHEEQSVSTLFD
;
A
#
# COMPACT_ATOMS: atom_id res chain seq x y z
N MET A 1 17.64 -3.22 -22.21
CA MET A 1 17.06 -2.02 -21.58
C MET A 1 18.10 -0.91 -21.62
N SER A 2 17.71 0.30 -22.05
CA SER A 2 18.59 1.47 -21.98
C SER A 2 18.84 1.81 -20.51
N ARG A 3 20.11 1.96 -20.13
CA ARG A 3 20.48 2.44 -18.78
C ARG A 3 19.98 3.88 -18.60
N TYR A 4 19.40 4.18 -17.45
CA TYR A 4 19.06 5.55 -17.07
C TYR A 4 20.34 6.41 -17.05
N THR A 5 20.26 7.63 -17.54
CA THR A 5 21.44 8.41 -17.93
C THR A 5 22.06 9.21 -16.79
N ASP A 6 21.26 9.64 -15.81
CA ASP A 6 21.76 10.42 -14.66
C ASP A 6 22.31 9.51 -13.55
N ARG A 7 23.62 9.60 -13.34
CA ARG A 7 24.34 8.85 -12.30
C ARG A 7 24.11 9.38 -10.88
N LYS A 8 23.50 10.57 -10.73
CA LYS A 8 23.19 11.16 -9.42
C LYS A 8 21.94 10.59 -8.78
N LEU A 9 21.07 9.93 -9.55
CA LEU A 9 19.94 9.19 -9.01
C LEU A 9 20.46 7.86 -8.45
N LYS A 10 20.26 7.64 -7.14
CA LYS A 10 20.60 6.38 -6.47
C LYS A 10 19.36 5.77 -5.83
N LEU A 11 19.13 4.48 -6.04
CA LEU A 11 17.99 3.76 -5.49
C LEU A 11 18.46 2.64 -4.56
N PHE A 12 18.14 2.73 -3.28
CA PHE A 12 18.45 1.70 -2.28
C PHE A 12 17.19 0.96 -1.85
N THR A 13 17.38 -0.25 -1.34
CA THR A 13 16.33 -1.04 -0.70
C THR A 13 16.79 -1.50 0.67
N LEU A 14 15.82 -1.73 1.54
CA LEU A 14 16.02 -2.43 2.82
C LEU A 14 15.28 -3.78 2.76
N ASN A 15 14.96 -4.38 3.91
CA ASN A 15 14.52 -5.78 3.99
C ASN A 15 13.02 -6.01 3.74
N SER A 16 12.17 -4.98 3.68
CA SER A 16 10.71 -5.18 3.63
C SER A 16 10.20 -5.81 2.34
N ASN A 17 10.77 -5.41 1.19
CA ASN A 17 10.30 -5.85 -0.13
C ASN A 17 11.37 -5.62 -1.22
N SER A 18 12.48 -6.34 -1.12
CA SER A 18 13.60 -6.23 -2.07
C SER A 18 13.21 -6.54 -3.51
N LYS A 19 12.22 -7.42 -3.72
CA LYS A 19 11.70 -7.77 -5.05
C LYS A 19 11.05 -6.55 -5.72
N LEU A 20 10.14 -5.86 -5.03
CA LEU A 20 9.51 -4.64 -5.59
C LEU A 20 10.57 -3.57 -5.88
N ALA A 21 11.57 -3.38 -5.00
CA ALA A 21 12.64 -2.42 -5.25
C ALA A 21 13.46 -2.77 -6.49
N ALA A 22 13.77 -4.05 -6.72
CA ALA A 22 14.44 -4.51 -7.92
C ALA A 22 13.60 -4.31 -9.19
N ASP A 23 12.29 -4.56 -9.11
CA ASP A 23 11.35 -4.32 -10.22
C ASP A 23 11.28 -2.81 -10.56
N ILE A 24 11.27 -1.93 -9.56
CA ILE A 24 11.33 -0.47 -9.74
C ILE A 24 12.66 -0.07 -10.39
N ALA A 25 13.79 -0.59 -9.90
CA ALA A 25 15.11 -0.31 -10.47
C ALA A 25 15.17 -0.72 -11.95
N SER A 26 14.67 -1.92 -12.26
CA SER A 26 14.58 -2.46 -13.61
C SER A 26 13.71 -1.59 -14.53
N PHE A 27 12.55 -1.13 -14.03
CA PHE A 27 11.66 -0.23 -14.76
C PHE A 27 12.35 1.09 -15.12
N ILE A 28 13.07 1.70 -14.18
CA ILE A 28 13.80 2.96 -14.41
C ILE A 28 15.03 2.74 -15.31
N GLY A 29 15.63 1.55 -15.27
CA GLY A 29 16.89 1.22 -15.96
C GLY A 29 18.12 1.48 -15.10
N LEU A 30 18.01 1.24 -13.79
CA LEU A 30 19.05 1.41 -12.77
C LEU A 30 19.46 0.07 -12.15
N GLU A 31 20.65 0.07 -11.56
CA GLU A 31 21.08 -0.97 -10.62
C GLU A 31 20.80 -0.47 -9.20
N LEU A 32 20.36 -1.37 -8.29
CA LEU A 32 20.19 -1.02 -6.89
C LEU A 32 21.53 -0.63 -6.27
N GLY A 33 21.51 0.39 -5.42
CA GLY A 33 22.67 0.82 -4.69
C GLY A 33 23.15 -0.25 -3.70
N GLN A 34 24.45 -0.29 -3.47
CA GLN A 34 25.07 -1.27 -2.60
C GLN A 34 24.97 -0.82 -1.15
N CYS A 35 24.15 -1.52 -0.37
CA CYS A 35 24.10 -1.38 1.07
C CYS A 35 23.93 -2.75 1.73
N SER A 36 24.60 -2.94 2.86
CA SER A 36 24.41 -4.10 3.72
C SER A 36 23.57 -3.71 4.93
N VAL A 37 22.58 -4.56 5.24
CA VAL A 37 21.77 -4.49 6.46
C VAL A 37 22.01 -5.78 7.22
N ALA A 38 22.77 -5.70 8.30
CA ALA A 38 23.12 -6.83 9.15
C ALA A 38 22.51 -6.64 10.55
N ARG A 39 22.58 -7.70 11.36
CA ARG A 39 22.20 -7.65 12.77
C ARG A 39 23.32 -8.20 13.63
N PHE A 40 23.59 -7.49 14.72
CA PHE A 40 24.42 -8.02 15.79
C PHE A 40 23.67 -9.13 16.54
N SER A 41 24.41 -9.92 17.33
CA SER A 41 23.85 -11.08 18.05
C SER A 41 22.75 -10.73 19.05
N ASP A 42 22.68 -9.47 19.50
CA ASP A 42 21.65 -8.92 20.40
C ASP A 42 20.44 -8.32 19.66
N GLY A 43 20.47 -8.32 18.33
CA GLY A 43 19.39 -7.82 17.47
C GLY A 43 19.53 -6.37 17.02
N GLU A 44 20.58 -5.65 17.45
CA GLU A 44 20.85 -4.30 16.95
C GLU A 44 21.12 -4.30 15.44
N ILE A 45 20.57 -3.32 14.74
CA ILE A 45 20.69 -3.19 13.28
C ILE A 45 21.99 -2.45 12.94
N GLN A 46 22.80 -3.06 12.08
CA GLN A 46 23.99 -2.44 11.50
C GLN A 46 23.76 -2.18 10.02
N ILE A 47 23.98 -0.94 9.57
CA ILE A 47 23.86 -0.55 8.16
C ILE A 47 25.17 0.04 7.67
N ASN A 48 25.61 -0.39 6.48
CA ASN A 48 26.75 0.19 5.78
C ASN A 48 26.38 0.50 4.33
N ILE A 49 26.72 1.71 3.87
CA ILE A 49 26.56 2.11 2.46
C ILE A 49 27.90 1.83 1.78
N GLU A 50 27.91 0.97 0.77
CA GLU A 50 29.13 0.39 0.19
C GLU A 50 29.62 1.15 -1.05
N GLU A 51 28.95 2.25 -1.38
CA GLU A 51 29.33 3.15 -2.47
C GLU A 51 29.21 4.63 -2.09
N SER A 52 29.88 5.51 -2.84
CA SER A 52 29.78 6.94 -2.59
C SER A 52 28.42 7.49 -3.05
N ILE A 53 27.71 8.12 -2.12
CA ILE A 53 26.44 8.82 -2.38
C ILE A 53 26.55 10.35 -2.23
N ARG A 54 27.78 10.88 -2.10
CA ARG A 54 28.01 12.30 -1.83
C ARG A 54 27.40 13.16 -2.93
N GLY A 55 26.50 14.06 -2.56
CA GLY A 55 25.82 14.96 -3.50
C GLY A 55 24.83 14.28 -4.45
N CYS A 56 24.51 13.00 -4.24
CA CYS A 56 23.51 12.26 -5.01
C CYS A 56 22.10 12.50 -4.45
N ASP A 57 21.11 12.41 -5.33
CA ASP A 57 19.69 12.42 -4.99
C ASP A 57 19.27 10.96 -4.73
N VAL A 58 19.07 10.61 -3.45
CA VAL A 58 18.91 9.22 -3.01
C VAL A 58 17.44 8.90 -2.80
N TYR A 59 16.99 7.75 -3.30
CA TYR A 59 15.67 7.17 -3.09
C TYR A 59 15.81 5.87 -2.31
N VAL A 60 15.00 5.69 -1.26
CA VAL A 60 15.01 4.48 -0.43
C VAL A 60 13.65 3.81 -0.51
N VAL A 61 13.59 2.61 -1.09
CA VAL A 61 12.37 1.78 -1.14
C VAL A 61 12.28 0.94 0.12
N GLN A 62 11.32 1.26 0.98
CA GLN A 62 11.03 0.49 2.20
C GLN A 62 9.56 0.67 2.60
N SER A 63 8.78 -0.41 2.50
CA SER A 63 7.49 -0.51 3.16
C SER A 63 7.69 -0.70 4.67
N THR A 64 6.82 -0.14 5.49
CA THR A 64 6.82 -0.37 6.95
C THR A 64 5.78 -1.44 7.31
N SER A 65 5.82 -2.57 6.58
CA SER A 65 5.01 -3.76 6.82
C SER A 65 5.61 -4.63 7.93
N ALA A 66 4.95 -5.74 8.31
CA ALA A 66 5.46 -6.63 9.35
C ALA A 66 6.86 -7.19 9.01
N PRO A 67 7.82 -7.22 9.96
CA PRO A 67 7.76 -6.63 11.31
C PRO A 67 7.93 -5.10 11.29
N VAL A 68 6.85 -4.37 11.62
CA VAL A 68 6.74 -2.91 11.38
C VAL A 68 7.80 -2.09 12.10
N ASN A 69 8.09 -2.41 13.35
CA ASN A 69 9.06 -1.65 14.16
C ASN A 69 10.47 -1.80 13.64
N GLU A 70 10.83 -3.00 13.19
CA GLU A 70 12.16 -3.27 12.67
C GLU A 70 12.37 -2.55 11.35
N HIS A 71 11.41 -2.64 10.43
CA HIS A 71 11.50 -1.93 9.16
C HIS A 71 11.53 -0.40 9.32
N ILE A 72 10.83 0.14 10.33
CA ILE A 72 10.94 1.57 10.69
C ILE A 72 12.35 1.88 11.21
N MET A 73 12.90 1.07 12.13
CA MET A 73 14.23 1.31 12.67
C MET A 73 15.32 1.19 11.60
N GLU A 74 15.27 0.18 10.73
CA GLU A 74 16.16 0.05 9.58
C GLU A 74 16.14 1.31 8.71
N LEU A 75 14.92 1.83 8.43
CA LEU A 75 14.74 3.03 7.63
C LEU A 75 15.35 4.27 8.30
N LEU A 76 15.07 4.49 9.59
CA LEU A 76 15.61 5.63 10.32
C LEU A 76 17.15 5.60 10.39
N ILE A 77 17.73 4.42 10.61
CA ILE A 77 19.19 4.24 10.65
C ILE A 77 19.81 4.49 9.27
N LEU A 78 19.19 4.00 8.19
CA LEU A 78 19.67 4.25 6.83
C LEU A 78 19.60 5.74 6.48
N ILE A 79 18.53 6.44 6.86
CA ILE A 79 18.41 7.89 6.64
C ILE A 79 19.54 8.64 7.34
N ASP A 80 19.85 8.31 8.60
CA ASP A 80 20.97 8.91 9.33
C ASP A 80 22.31 8.63 8.63
N ALA A 81 22.55 7.39 8.18
CA ALA A 81 23.75 7.02 7.45
C ALA A 81 23.91 7.81 6.14
N LEU A 82 22.85 7.92 5.34
CA LEU A 82 22.82 8.69 4.09
C LEU A 82 23.09 10.18 4.34
N LYS A 83 22.48 10.75 5.39
CA LYS A 83 22.68 12.15 5.80
C LYS A 83 24.13 12.42 6.17
N ARG A 84 24.72 11.57 7.02
CA ARG A 84 26.13 11.68 7.44
C ARG A 84 27.11 11.46 6.29
N ALA A 85 26.76 10.59 5.34
CA ALA A 85 27.52 10.38 4.11
C ALA A 85 27.34 11.52 3.06
N SER A 86 26.60 12.58 3.41
CA SER A 86 26.42 13.80 2.59
C SER A 86 25.61 13.59 1.30
N ALA A 87 24.53 12.79 1.37
CA ALA A 87 23.50 12.78 0.33
C ALA A 87 22.95 14.21 0.11
N LYS A 88 22.59 14.55 -1.14
CA LYS A 88 21.98 15.85 -1.47
C LYS A 88 20.52 15.90 -1.03
N THR A 89 19.76 14.86 -1.35
CA THR A 89 18.40 14.63 -0.86
C THR A 89 18.22 13.17 -0.45
N ILE A 90 17.32 12.92 0.50
CA ILE A 90 16.96 11.58 0.97
C ILE A 90 15.44 11.43 0.80
N ASN A 91 15.03 10.83 -0.31
CA ASN A 91 13.64 10.65 -0.70
C ASN A 91 13.16 9.26 -0.27
N ILE A 92 12.12 9.20 0.55
CA ILE A 92 11.59 7.94 1.09
C ILE A 92 10.48 7.44 0.18
N VAL A 93 10.66 6.26 -0.40
CA VAL A 93 9.63 5.58 -1.19
C VAL A 93 9.04 4.48 -0.30
N MET A 94 7.83 4.72 0.21
CA MET A 94 7.15 3.85 1.17
C MET A 94 5.86 3.29 0.57
N PRO A 95 5.92 2.18 -0.18
CA PRO A 95 4.75 1.59 -0.85
C PRO A 95 3.63 1.20 0.12
N TYR A 96 3.94 0.88 1.38
CA TYR A 96 2.96 0.69 2.44
C TYR A 96 3.38 1.45 3.71
N TYR A 97 2.50 2.34 4.18
CA TYR A 97 2.68 3.13 5.40
C TYR A 97 2.09 2.40 6.61
N GLY A 98 2.95 1.69 7.36
CA GLY A 98 2.64 1.10 8.65
C GLY A 98 2.14 2.14 9.66
N TYR A 99 1.36 1.70 10.64
CA TYR A 99 0.68 2.58 11.61
C TYR A 99 -0.34 3.58 11.05
N ALA A 100 -0.61 3.61 9.73
CA ALA A 100 -1.56 4.56 9.11
C ALA A 100 -3.00 4.50 9.71
N ARG A 101 -3.41 3.37 10.28
CA ARG A 101 -4.70 3.22 10.96
C ARG A 101 -4.78 3.91 12.33
N GLN A 102 -3.66 4.45 12.84
CA GLN A 102 -3.56 5.21 14.10
C GLN A 102 -3.29 6.69 13.80
N ASP A 103 -4.19 7.30 13.03
CA ASP A 103 -4.16 8.66 12.49
C ASP A 103 -4.93 9.68 13.35
N ARG A 104 -5.72 9.21 14.32
CA ARG A 104 -6.46 10.07 15.25
C ARG A 104 -6.62 9.37 16.60
N LYS A 105 -7.02 10.14 17.61
CA LYS A 105 -7.42 9.60 18.91
C LYS A 105 -8.84 9.07 18.83
N ALA A 106 -9.03 7.76 18.66
CA ALA A 106 -10.35 7.15 18.68
C ALA A 106 -10.90 7.03 20.10
N ARG A 107 -10.02 6.86 21.09
CA ARG A 107 -10.32 6.92 22.52
C ARG A 107 -9.42 7.92 23.25
N ALA A 108 -9.83 8.30 24.45
CA ALA A 108 -9.01 9.13 25.31
C ALA A 108 -7.65 8.44 25.59
N ARG A 109 -6.57 9.23 25.50
CA ARG A 109 -5.19 8.83 25.82
C ARG A 109 -4.55 7.80 24.86
N GLU A 110 -5.11 7.59 23.68
CA GLU A 110 -4.41 6.88 22.60
C GLU A 110 -3.36 7.78 21.91
N PRO A 111 -2.27 7.20 21.39
CA PRO A 111 -1.31 7.92 20.56
C PRO A 111 -1.84 8.18 19.14
N ILE A 112 -1.22 9.11 18.42
CA ILE A 112 -1.35 9.25 16.97
C ILE A 112 -0.06 8.75 16.35
N THR A 113 0.10 7.43 16.27
CA THR A 113 1.37 6.80 15.91
C THR A 113 1.77 7.09 14.47
N ALA A 114 0.80 7.29 13.55
CA ALA A 114 1.11 7.73 12.19
C ALA A 114 1.84 9.09 12.16
N LYS A 115 1.46 10.03 13.04
CA LYS A 115 2.14 11.32 13.21
C LYS A 115 3.50 11.16 13.88
N LEU A 116 3.64 10.26 14.85
CA LEU A 116 4.93 9.94 15.45
C LEU A 116 5.92 9.44 14.38
N VAL A 117 5.51 8.51 13.53
CA VAL A 117 6.36 7.99 12.44
C VAL A 117 6.76 9.13 11.48
N ALA A 118 5.84 10.02 11.12
CA ALA A 118 6.16 11.19 10.29
C ALA A 118 7.24 12.07 10.93
N ASN A 119 7.09 12.41 12.22
CA ASN A 119 8.08 13.18 12.97
C ASN A 119 9.46 12.51 12.99
N LEU A 120 9.49 11.19 13.16
CA LEU A 120 10.75 10.43 13.24
C LEU A 120 11.49 10.45 11.89
N LEU A 121 10.78 10.27 10.77
CA LEU A 121 11.36 10.32 9.43
C LEU A 121 11.97 11.69 9.12
N GLU A 122 11.25 12.77 9.45
CA GLU A 122 11.75 14.14 9.28
C GLU A 122 12.95 14.42 10.19
N THR A 123 12.87 14.01 11.45
CA THR A 123 13.96 14.20 12.41
C THR A 123 15.23 13.46 11.98
N ALA A 124 15.10 12.24 11.44
CA ALA A 124 16.21 11.49 10.88
C ALA A 124 16.84 12.24 9.68
N GLY A 125 16.01 12.88 8.85
CA GLY A 125 16.46 13.76 7.76
C GLY A 125 15.88 13.43 6.40
N ALA A 126 14.70 12.80 6.34
CA ALA A 126 13.97 12.64 5.09
C ALA A 126 13.70 14.01 4.42
N SER A 127 13.89 14.09 3.11
CA SER A 127 13.66 15.29 2.30
C SER A 127 12.27 15.30 1.64
N ARG A 128 11.72 14.11 1.37
CA ARG A 128 10.43 13.87 0.71
C ARG A 128 9.93 12.48 1.05
N VAL A 129 8.62 12.27 0.97
CA VAL A 129 8.00 10.93 0.99
C VAL A 129 7.20 10.70 -0.29
N ILE A 130 7.35 9.54 -0.93
CA ILE A 130 6.47 9.01 -1.97
C ILE A 130 5.79 7.78 -1.38
N THR A 131 4.46 7.75 -1.34
CA THR A 131 3.72 6.64 -0.75
C THR A 131 2.50 6.29 -1.59
N LEU A 132 1.87 5.15 -1.33
CA LEU A 132 0.76 4.62 -2.10
C LEU A 132 -0.43 4.36 -1.16
N ASP A 133 -1.62 4.84 -1.54
CA ASP A 133 -2.91 4.64 -0.86
C ASP A 133 -2.86 4.70 0.68
N LEU A 134 -2.48 5.86 1.21
CA LEU A 134 -2.61 6.16 2.64
C LEU A 134 -4.02 5.86 3.14
N HIS A 135 -4.10 5.18 4.29
CA HIS A 135 -5.38 4.85 4.95
C HIS A 135 -6.28 6.09 5.11
N ALA A 136 -5.68 7.20 5.53
CA ALA A 136 -6.31 8.50 5.58
C ALA A 136 -5.49 9.52 4.78
N PRO A 137 -6.07 10.21 3.78
CA PRO A 137 -5.34 11.17 2.96
C PRO A 137 -4.80 12.36 3.77
N GLN A 138 -5.35 12.62 4.96
CA GLN A 138 -4.90 13.67 5.89
C GLN A 138 -3.52 13.38 6.50
N ILE A 139 -3.02 12.14 6.42
CA ILE A 139 -1.64 11.80 6.84
C ILE A 139 -0.63 12.65 6.06
N GLN A 140 -0.96 13.14 4.86
CA GLN A 140 -0.12 14.11 4.16
C GLN A 140 0.17 15.36 4.99
N GLY A 141 -0.82 15.85 5.75
CA GLY A 141 -0.64 16.99 6.66
C GLY A 141 0.07 16.67 7.96
N PHE A 142 0.53 15.42 8.17
CA PHE A 142 1.44 15.09 9.27
C PHE A 142 2.89 15.40 8.95
N PHE A 143 3.21 15.59 7.66
CA PHE A 143 4.54 15.94 7.20
C PHE A 143 4.64 17.44 6.93
N ASP A 144 5.76 18.03 7.35
CA ASP A 144 6.20 19.38 7.01
C ASP A 144 7.15 19.39 5.80
N ILE A 145 7.50 18.21 5.27
CA ILE A 145 8.20 17.98 4.01
C ILE A 145 7.24 17.58 2.88
N PRO A 146 7.62 17.73 1.60
CA PRO A 146 6.78 17.28 0.48
C PRO A 146 6.45 15.79 0.56
N ILE A 147 5.18 15.47 0.28
CA ILE A 147 4.68 14.11 0.20
C ILE A 147 3.87 13.91 -1.09
N ASP A 148 4.24 12.91 -1.87
CA ASP A 148 3.53 12.48 -3.07
C ASP A 148 2.72 11.22 -2.73
N HIS A 149 1.40 11.35 -2.69
CA HIS A 149 0.47 10.27 -2.36
C HIS A 149 -0.12 9.67 -3.64
N LEU A 150 0.49 8.58 -4.11
CA LEU A 150 0.07 7.80 -5.27
C LEU A 150 -1.21 7.01 -4.98
N MET A 151 -1.99 6.76 -6.04
CA MET A 151 -3.26 6.03 -5.96
C MET A 151 -3.13 4.68 -6.67
N GLY A 152 -3.53 3.58 -6.02
CA GLY A 152 -3.51 2.23 -6.60
C GLY A 152 -4.78 1.85 -7.36
N VAL A 153 -5.88 2.60 -7.15
CA VAL A 153 -7.17 2.39 -7.81
C VAL A 153 -7.07 2.28 -9.34
N PRO A 154 -6.28 3.09 -10.08
CA PRO A 154 -6.16 2.95 -11.53
C PRO A 154 -5.67 1.56 -11.96
N ILE A 155 -4.65 1.02 -11.29
CA ILE A 155 -4.09 -0.31 -11.55
C ILE A 155 -5.13 -1.40 -11.31
N LEU A 156 -5.85 -1.31 -10.18
CA LEU A 156 -6.90 -2.26 -9.84
C LEU A 156 -8.07 -2.20 -10.84
N ALA A 157 -8.49 -0.99 -11.24
CA ALA A 157 -9.57 -0.78 -12.19
C ALA A 157 -9.22 -1.32 -13.58
N GLU A 158 -8.01 -1.05 -14.09
CA GLU A 158 -7.54 -1.55 -15.39
C GLU A 158 -7.59 -3.08 -15.44
N TYR A 159 -7.20 -3.76 -14.36
CA TYR A 159 -7.31 -5.22 -14.27
C TYR A 159 -8.75 -5.71 -14.44
N PHE A 160 -9.71 -5.12 -13.72
CA PHE A 160 -11.12 -5.53 -13.82
C PHE A 160 -11.78 -5.12 -15.14
N GLU A 161 -11.37 -4.00 -15.74
CA GLU A 161 -11.80 -3.61 -17.09
C GLU A 161 -11.36 -4.65 -18.12
N GLY A 162 -10.12 -5.12 -18.03
CA GLY A 162 -9.58 -6.19 -18.87
C GLY A 162 -10.30 -7.54 -18.73
N LYS A 163 -10.96 -7.80 -17.57
CA LYS A 163 -11.79 -9.00 -17.38
C LYS A 163 -13.14 -8.95 -18.09
N GLN A 164 -13.57 -7.77 -18.59
CA GLN A 164 -14.82 -7.59 -19.32
C GLN A 164 -16.05 -8.16 -18.58
N LEU A 165 -16.13 -7.91 -17.28
CA LEU A 165 -17.22 -8.41 -16.43
C LEU A 165 -18.54 -7.69 -16.77
N ASN A 166 -19.63 -8.46 -16.83
CA ASN A 166 -20.97 -7.92 -17.09
C ASN A 166 -21.72 -7.58 -15.79
N ASP A 167 -22.56 -6.55 -15.86
CA ASP A 167 -23.46 -6.12 -14.78
C ASP A 167 -22.75 -5.96 -13.43
N ILE A 168 -21.66 -5.20 -13.42
CA ILE A 168 -20.86 -4.99 -12.21
C ILE A 168 -21.48 -3.98 -11.25
N VAL A 169 -21.15 -4.12 -9.96
CA VAL A 169 -21.40 -3.13 -8.90
C VAL A 169 -20.17 -3.06 -8.00
N ILE A 170 -19.68 -1.84 -7.73
CA ILE A 170 -18.52 -1.65 -6.85
C ILE A 170 -19.03 -1.52 -5.41
N VAL A 171 -18.49 -2.32 -4.51
CA VAL A 171 -18.99 -2.43 -3.14
C VAL A 171 -17.95 -1.90 -2.16
N SER A 172 -18.36 -0.94 -1.34
CA SER A 172 -17.59 -0.52 -0.17
C SER A 172 -17.88 -1.48 1.00
N PRO A 173 -16.85 -2.12 1.60
CA PRO A 173 -17.03 -3.06 2.70
C PRO A 173 -17.47 -2.38 4.01
N ASP A 174 -17.28 -1.07 4.12
CA ASP A 174 -17.75 -0.23 5.23
C ASP A 174 -17.97 1.23 4.81
N HIS A 175 -18.30 2.10 5.76
CA HIS A 175 -18.52 3.53 5.52
C HIS A 175 -17.24 4.32 5.19
N GLY A 176 -16.08 3.87 5.65
CA GLY A 176 -14.80 4.55 5.44
C GLY A 176 -14.30 4.42 3.99
N GLY A 177 -14.60 3.28 3.34
CA GLY A 177 -14.18 2.99 1.97
C GLY A 177 -15.01 3.62 0.85
N VAL A 178 -16.12 4.32 1.16
CA VAL A 178 -17.12 4.72 0.14
C VAL A 178 -16.52 5.63 -0.94
N THR A 179 -15.67 6.58 -0.56
CA THR A 179 -14.97 7.46 -1.51
C THR A 179 -14.07 6.68 -2.46
N ARG A 180 -13.41 5.62 -1.97
CA ARG A 180 -12.56 4.73 -2.77
C ARG A 180 -13.38 3.90 -3.74
N ALA A 181 -14.48 3.31 -3.25
CA ALA A 181 -15.44 2.59 -4.09
C ALA A 181 -16.00 3.48 -5.20
N ARG A 182 -16.33 4.74 -4.90
CA ARG A 182 -16.78 5.72 -5.89
C ARG A 182 -15.74 5.98 -6.98
N LYS A 183 -14.47 6.21 -6.62
CA LYS A 183 -13.39 6.43 -7.60
C LYS A 183 -13.24 5.25 -8.57
N MET A 184 -13.29 4.02 -8.06
CA MET A 184 -13.23 2.83 -8.91
C MET A 184 -14.48 2.69 -9.78
N ALA A 185 -15.66 2.99 -9.23
CA ALA A 185 -16.93 2.95 -9.95
C ALA A 185 -16.99 3.97 -11.09
N ASP A 186 -16.44 5.16 -10.89
CA ASP A 186 -16.36 6.19 -11.94
C ASP A 186 -15.48 5.73 -13.11
N ARG A 187 -14.34 5.06 -12.83
CA ARG A 187 -13.47 4.47 -13.87
C ARG A 187 -14.17 3.33 -14.63
N LEU A 188 -14.81 2.42 -13.90
CA LEU A 188 -15.48 1.25 -14.45
C LEU A 188 -16.91 1.55 -14.96
N LYS A 189 -17.36 2.80 -14.88
CA LYS A 189 -18.72 3.24 -15.23
C LYS A 189 -19.81 2.37 -14.60
N ALA A 190 -19.63 2.07 -13.31
CA ALA A 190 -20.46 1.13 -12.56
C ALA A 190 -21.23 1.84 -11.42
N PRO A 191 -22.37 1.30 -10.97
CA PRO A 191 -23.00 1.74 -9.73
C PRO A 191 -22.17 1.34 -8.51
N ILE A 192 -22.47 1.98 -7.37
CA ILE A 192 -21.91 1.61 -6.07
C ILE A 192 -22.96 0.94 -5.16
N ALA A 193 -22.49 0.08 -4.27
CA ALA A 193 -23.21 -0.38 -3.09
C ALA A 193 -22.33 -0.26 -1.83
N ILE A 194 -22.95 -0.21 -0.66
CA ILE A 194 -22.27 -0.01 0.62
C ILE A 194 -22.78 -1.03 1.61
N ILE A 195 -21.87 -1.61 2.36
CA ILE A 195 -22.21 -2.48 3.48
C ILE A 195 -22.30 -1.62 4.76
N ASP A 196 -23.52 -1.45 5.27
CA ASP A 196 -23.78 -0.85 6.58
C ASP A 196 -23.70 -1.94 7.66
N LYS A 197 -22.50 -2.10 8.19
CA LYS A 197 -22.21 -3.01 9.29
C LYS A 197 -22.59 -2.37 10.62
N ARG A 198 -23.66 -2.88 11.25
CA ARG A 198 -24.08 -2.45 12.59
C ARG A 198 -23.73 -3.50 13.64
N ARG A 199 -23.14 -3.03 14.74
CA ARG A 199 -22.96 -3.81 15.97
C ARG A 199 -23.97 -3.31 17.01
N PRO A 200 -25.14 -3.96 17.17
CA PRO A 200 -26.15 -3.50 18.11
C PRO A 200 -25.68 -3.61 19.58
N LYS A 201 -24.82 -4.58 19.91
CA LYS A 201 -24.20 -4.76 21.25
C LYS A 201 -22.82 -5.41 21.14
N PRO A 202 -21.93 -5.25 22.15
CA PRO A 202 -20.75 -6.10 22.27
C PRO A 202 -21.16 -7.59 22.28
N ASN A 203 -20.46 -8.43 21.51
CA ASN A 203 -20.68 -9.89 21.39
C ASN A 203 -21.97 -10.36 20.68
N VAL A 204 -22.72 -9.48 20.01
CA VAL A 204 -23.81 -9.89 19.10
C VAL A 204 -23.29 -9.96 17.67
N SER A 205 -23.76 -10.96 16.91
CA SER A 205 -23.41 -11.13 15.50
C SER A 205 -23.70 -9.86 14.70
N GLU A 206 -22.77 -9.52 13.82
CA GLU A 206 -22.84 -8.30 13.01
C GLU A 206 -24.04 -8.39 12.05
N VAL A 207 -24.92 -7.39 12.08
CA VAL A 207 -25.99 -7.28 11.08
C VAL A 207 -25.41 -6.50 9.90
N MET A 208 -25.45 -7.12 8.73
CA MET A 208 -24.91 -6.56 7.48
C MET A 208 -26.09 -6.13 6.61
N ASN A 209 -26.37 -4.82 6.58
CA ASN A 209 -27.34 -4.26 5.63
C ASN A 209 -26.60 -3.84 4.36
N ILE A 210 -27.19 -4.08 3.21
CA ILE A 210 -26.61 -3.68 1.91
C ILE A 210 -27.43 -2.52 1.37
N VAL A 211 -26.77 -1.39 1.16
CA VAL A 211 -27.35 -0.19 0.55
C VAL A 211 -26.92 -0.15 -0.92
N GLY A 212 -27.87 -0.34 -1.83
CA GLY A 212 -27.64 -0.41 -3.28
C GLY A 212 -28.18 -1.72 -3.86
N ASN A 213 -28.51 -1.72 -5.16
CA ASN A 213 -28.99 -2.93 -5.83
C ASN A 213 -27.82 -3.79 -6.29
N ILE A 214 -27.73 -5.01 -5.75
CA ILE A 214 -26.71 -6.01 -6.06
C ILE A 214 -27.27 -7.28 -6.71
N GLU A 215 -28.59 -7.39 -6.83
CA GLU A 215 -29.26 -8.62 -7.26
C GLU A 215 -28.90 -8.96 -8.71
N GLY A 216 -28.42 -10.20 -8.93
CA GLY A 216 -27.97 -10.69 -10.22
C GLY A 216 -26.65 -10.08 -10.73
N LYS A 217 -26.02 -9.17 -9.97
CA LYS A 217 -24.82 -8.42 -10.38
C LYS A 217 -23.52 -9.11 -9.97
N THR A 218 -22.44 -8.76 -10.67
CA THR A 218 -21.07 -9.11 -10.27
C THR A 218 -20.55 -8.05 -9.30
N ALA A 219 -20.41 -8.39 -8.02
CA ALA A 219 -19.95 -7.44 -7.02
C ALA A 219 -18.42 -7.42 -6.95
N ILE A 220 -17.83 -6.23 -6.92
CA ILE A 220 -16.38 -6.04 -6.72
C ILE A 220 -16.20 -5.25 -5.42
N LEU A 221 -15.76 -5.94 -4.37
CA LEU A 221 -15.38 -5.30 -3.11
C LEU A 221 -14.02 -4.61 -3.27
N ILE A 222 -13.90 -3.38 -2.79
CA ILE A 222 -12.63 -2.64 -2.79
C ILE A 222 -12.33 -2.04 -1.42
N ASP A 223 -11.10 -2.26 -0.93
CA ASP A 223 -10.58 -1.65 0.29
C ASP A 223 -9.12 -1.17 0.12
N ASP A 224 -8.59 -0.35 1.03
CA ASP A 224 -7.16 -0.01 1.01
C ASP A 224 -6.31 -1.15 1.55
N ILE A 225 -6.75 -1.75 2.67
CA ILE A 225 -5.98 -2.77 3.41
C ILE A 225 -6.86 -3.98 3.66
N ILE A 226 -6.35 -5.18 3.35
CA ILE A 226 -6.93 -6.43 3.86
C ILE A 226 -5.96 -7.03 4.87
N ASP A 227 -6.35 -6.95 6.14
CA ASP A 227 -5.55 -7.42 7.28
C ASP A 227 -5.90 -8.86 7.66
N THR A 228 -6.87 -9.08 8.55
CA THR A 228 -7.29 -10.44 8.96
C THR A 228 -8.32 -11.06 8.02
N ALA A 229 -8.67 -10.39 6.92
CA ALA A 229 -9.72 -10.73 5.97
C ALA A 229 -11.13 -10.96 6.56
N GLY A 230 -11.39 -10.63 7.84
CA GLY A 230 -12.69 -10.84 8.47
C GLY A 230 -13.81 -10.00 7.84
N THR A 231 -13.59 -8.69 7.68
CA THR A 231 -14.59 -7.79 7.09
C THR A 231 -14.90 -8.18 5.65
N ILE A 232 -13.87 -8.39 4.83
CA ILE A 232 -14.04 -8.61 3.38
C ILE A 232 -14.73 -9.96 3.08
N THR A 233 -14.46 -11.00 3.89
CA THR A 233 -15.07 -12.33 3.67
C THR A 233 -16.51 -12.38 4.19
N LEU A 234 -16.82 -11.74 5.32
CA LEU A 234 -18.21 -11.56 5.78
C LEU A 234 -19.03 -10.75 4.77
N ALA A 235 -18.44 -9.68 4.22
CA ALA A 235 -19.04 -8.90 3.16
C ALA A 235 -19.33 -9.75 1.92
N ALA A 236 -18.35 -10.52 1.44
CA ALA A 236 -18.53 -11.37 0.27
C ALA A 236 -19.62 -12.42 0.45
N ASN A 237 -19.69 -13.05 1.62
CA ASN A 237 -20.73 -14.04 1.91
C ASN A 237 -22.12 -13.37 1.93
N ALA A 238 -22.26 -12.23 2.61
CA ALA A 238 -23.51 -11.48 2.67
C ALA A 238 -24.00 -11.03 1.27
N LEU A 239 -23.08 -10.60 0.40
CA LEU A 239 -23.41 -10.22 -0.98
C LEU A 239 -24.02 -11.40 -1.75
N VAL A 240 -23.41 -12.59 -1.68
CA VAL A 240 -23.93 -13.80 -2.35
C VAL A 240 -25.27 -14.22 -1.76
N GLU A 241 -25.42 -14.20 -0.44
CA GLU A 241 -26.68 -14.54 0.26
C GLU A 241 -27.83 -13.60 -0.12
N ASN A 242 -27.53 -12.35 -0.50
CA ASN A 242 -28.50 -11.35 -0.95
C ASN A 242 -28.58 -11.22 -2.48
N GLY A 243 -28.11 -12.22 -3.23
CA GLY A 243 -28.39 -12.35 -4.66
C GLY A 243 -27.30 -11.84 -5.60
N ALA A 244 -26.12 -11.46 -5.12
CA ALA A 244 -24.99 -11.21 -6.02
C ALA A 244 -24.60 -12.49 -6.77
N LYS A 245 -24.38 -12.39 -8.08
CA LYS A 245 -24.04 -13.52 -8.96
C LYS A 245 -22.66 -14.07 -8.65
N GLU A 246 -21.67 -13.19 -8.52
CA GLU A 246 -20.29 -13.50 -8.19
C GLU A 246 -19.70 -12.35 -7.37
N VAL A 247 -18.70 -12.65 -6.55
CA VAL A 247 -18.00 -11.64 -5.75
C VAL A 247 -16.50 -11.70 -6.00
N TYR A 248 -15.95 -10.58 -6.44
CA TYR A 248 -14.52 -10.31 -6.47
C TYR A 248 -14.16 -9.39 -5.30
N ALA A 249 -12.91 -9.44 -4.87
CA ALA A 249 -12.37 -8.49 -3.90
C ALA A 249 -11.05 -7.93 -4.39
N CYS A 250 -10.74 -6.70 -3.99
CA CYS A 250 -9.42 -6.14 -4.23
C CYS A 250 -8.99 -5.19 -3.12
N CYS A 251 -7.67 -5.07 -2.95
CA CYS A 251 -7.09 -4.02 -2.13
C CYS A 251 -5.70 -3.62 -2.60
N THR A 252 -5.25 -2.46 -2.17
CA THR A 252 -3.88 -2.03 -2.46
C THR A 252 -2.87 -2.78 -1.59
N HIS A 253 -3.14 -2.92 -0.29
CA HIS A 253 -2.16 -3.44 0.66
C HIS A 253 -2.57 -4.80 1.24
N PRO A 254 -1.90 -5.90 0.82
CA PRO A 254 -2.23 -7.24 1.31
C PRO A 254 -1.50 -7.57 2.62
N VAL A 255 -1.93 -6.95 3.72
CA VAL A 255 -1.35 -7.25 5.06
C VAL A 255 -1.54 -8.73 5.42
N LEU A 256 -2.72 -9.28 5.17
CA LEU A 256 -3.05 -10.71 5.23
C LEU A 256 -2.46 -11.39 6.49
N SER A 257 -2.81 -10.89 7.67
CA SER A 257 -2.31 -11.40 8.95
C SER A 257 -3.23 -12.43 9.59
N GLY A 258 -2.67 -13.26 10.47
CA GLY A 258 -3.43 -14.28 11.20
C GLY A 258 -4.22 -15.22 10.27
N PRO A 259 -5.53 -15.40 10.46
CA PRO A 259 -6.34 -16.38 9.73
C PRO A 259 -6.77 -15.89 8.32
N ALA A 260 -6.11 -14.87 7.76
CA ALA A 260 -6.56 -14.21 6.53
C ALA A 260 -6.70 -15.19 5.35
N ILE A 261 -5.68 -16.02 5.12
CA ILE A 261 -5.64 -16.97 3.99
C ILE A 261 -6.73 -18.03 4.13
N GLU A 262 -6.89 -18.63 5.32
CA GLU A 262 -7.94 -19.61 5.61
C GLU A 262 -9.35 -19.02 5.38
N ARG A 263 -9.57 -17.78 5.81
CA ARG A 263 -10.84 -17.06 5.59
C ARG A 263 -11.09 -16.80 4.11
N ILE A 264 -10.09 -16.35 3.36
CA ILE A 264 -10.24 -16.09 1.92
C ILE A 264 -10.56 -17.40 1.19
N GLN A 265 -9.85 -18.48 1.51
CA GLN A 265 -10.05 -19.79 0.90
C GLN A 265 -11.49 -20.30 1.13
N SER A 266 -12.00 -20.19 2.36
CA SER A 266 -13.34 -20.63 2.75
C SER A 266 -14.48 -19.68 2.37
N SER A 267 -14.17 -18.46 1.93
CA SER A 267 -15.17 -17.45 1.57
C SER A 267 -15.77 -17.64 0.17
N LYS A 268 -16.84 -16.87 -0.10
CA LYS A 268 -17.45 -16.73 -1.42
C LYS A 268 -16.72 -15.79 -2.39
N ILE A 269 -15.53 -15.29 -2.01
CA ILE A 269 -14.68 -14.53 -2.93
C ILE A 269 -14.19 -15.48 -4.03
N LYS A 270 -14.45 -15.10 -5.28
CA LYS A 270 -14.00 -15.81 -6.49
C LYS A 270 -12.52 -15.57 -6.76
N GLU A 271 -12.09 -14.32 -6.64
CA GLU A 271 -10.70 -13.89 -6.79
C GLU A 271 -10.47 -12.64 -5.95
N LEU A 272 -9.31 -12.61 -5.27
CA LEU A 272 -8.78 -11.49 -4.51
C LEU A 272 -7.60 -10.89 -5.28
N VAL A 273 -7.75 -9.66 -5.75
CA VAL A 273 -6.72 -8.93 -6.51
C VAL A 273 -6.02 -7.96 -5.58
N VAL A 274 -4.70 -8.06 -5.46
CA VAL A 274 -3.90 -7.21 -4.56
C VAL A 274 -2.73 -6.60 -5.29
N THR A 275 -2.08 -5.57 -4.73
CA THR A 275 -0.79 -5.11 -5.26
C THR A 275 0.39 -5.70 -4.50
N ASN A 276 1.57 -5.70 -5.10
CA ASN A 276 2.82 -6.12 -4.47
C ASN A 276 3.45 -5.05 -3.55
N SER A 277 2.67 -4.09 -3.02
CA SER A 277 3.14 -3.07 -2.06
C SER A 277 3.64 -3.66 -0.73
N ILE A 278 3.16 -4.86 -0.38
CA ILE A 278 3.65 -5.70 0.72
C ILE A 278 4.05 -7.04 0.13
N VAL A 279 5.21 -7.56 0.50
CA VAL A 279 5.66 -8.89 0.06
C VAL A 279 4.73 -9.99 0.57
N LEU A 280 4.28 -10.86 -0.33
CA LEU A 280 3.55 -12.07 0.01
C LEU A 280 4.52 -13.23 0.25
N ALA A 281 4.48 -13.78 1.46
CA ALA A 281 5.12 -15.06 1.77
C ALA A 281 4.46 -16.19 0.94
N GLU A 282 5.20 -17.27 0.69
CA GLU A 282 4.78 -18.30 -0.26
C GLU A 282 3.46 -18.97 0.16
N GLU A 283 3.25 -19.18 1.46
CA GLU A 283 2.02 -19.72 2.03
C GLU A 283 0.78 -18.81 1.83
N LYS A 284 0.98 -17.54 1.46
CA LYS A 284 -0.09 -16.58 1.18
C LYS A 284 -0.49 -16.56 -0.29
N LYS A 285 0.30 -17.18 -1.17
CA LYS A 285 0.05 -17.23 -2.63
C LYS A 285 -0.86 -18.40 -2.99
N ILE A 286 -2.12 -18.29 -2.57
CA ILE A 286 -3.18 -19.25 -2.92
C ILE A 286 -3.78 -18.95 -4.29
N ASP A 287 -4.43 -19.92 -4.93
CA ASP A 287 -5.04 -19.80 -6.27
C ASP A 287 -6.05 -18.65 -6.40
N LYS A 288 -6.68 -18.26 -5.28
CA LYS A 288 -7.61 -17.13 -5.26
C LYS A 288 -6.94 -15.77 -5.27
N VAL A 289 -5.62 -15.67 -5.07
CA VAL A 289 -4.90 -14.40 -4.95
C VAL A 289 -4.16 -14.09 -6.23
N THR A 290 -4.50 -12.95 -6.84
CA THR A 290 -3.79 -12.38 -7.98
C THR A 290 -3.04 -11.14 -7.54
N GLU A 291 -1.74 -11.07 -7.80
CA GLU A 291 -0.87 -9.95 -7.44
C GLU A 291 -0.57 -9.08 -8.67
N LEU A 292 -0.80 -7.77 -8.55
CA LEU A 292 -0.47 -6.74 -9.55
C LEU A 292 0.75 -5.93 -9.11
N SER A 293 1.60 -5.55 -10.06
CA SER A 293 2.79 -4.76 -9.74
C SER A 293 2.51 -3.26 -9.69
N VAL A 294 2.98 -2.60 -8.64
CA VAL A 294 3.03 -1.13 -8.54
C VAL A 294 4.38 -0.55 -8.98
N ALA A 295 5.31 -1.39 -9.42
CA ALA A 295 6.64 -0.95 -9.83
C ALA A 295 6.64 0.10 -10.96
N PRO A 296 5.82 -0.03 -12.03
CA PRO A 296 5.76 1.00 -13.08
C PRO A 296 5.29 2.35 -12.56
N LEU A 297 4.24 2.36 -11.73
CA LEU A 297 3.69 3.59 -11.14
C LEU A 297 4.72 4.29 -10.25
N ILE A 298 5.39 3.53 -9.37
CA ILE A 298 6.39 4.08 -8.45
C ILE A 298 7.65 4.52 -9.20
N GLY A 299 8.10 3.73 -10.18
CA GLY A 299 9.27 4.07 -10.99
C GLY A 299 9.07 5.36 -11.78
N GLU A 300 7.91 5.53 -12.42
CA GLU A 300 7.55 6.76 -13.11
C GLU A 300 7.46 7.96 -12.14
N ALA A 301 6.93 7.77 -10.93
CA ALA A 301 6.90 8.81 -9.91
C ALA A 301 8.32 9.24 -9.50
N ILE A 302 9.25 8.30 -9.31
CA ILE A 302 10.65 8.60 -8.99
C ILE A 302 11.30 9.40 -10.12
N ILE A 303 11.13 9.00 -11.38
CA ILE A 303 11.67 9.71 -12.55
C ILE A 303 11.15 11.15 -12.57
N ARG A 304 9.84 11.34 -12.44
CA ARG A 304 9.24 12.68 -12.48
C ARG A 304 9.71 13.57 -11.35
N VAL A 305 9.81 13.04 -10.13
CA VAL A 305 10.33 13.80 -8.99
C VAL A 305 11.79 14.19 -9.22
N HIS A 306 12.61 13.26 -9.72
CA HIS A 306 14.03 13.51 -10.00
C HIS A 306 14.24 14.54 -11.11
N GLU A 307 13.43 14.48 -12.16
CA GLU A 307 13.48 15.37 -13.33
C GLU A 307 12.66 16.66 -13.16
N GLU A 308 12.15 16.93 -11.96
CA GLU A 308 11.34 18.11 -11.63
C GLU A 308 10.07 18.26 -12.51
N GLN A 309 9.52 17.14 -12.97
CA GLN A 309 8.30 17.07 -13.76
C GLN A 309 7.06 16.92 -12.87
N SER A 310 5.88 17.27 -13.42
CA SER A 310 4.64 17.10 -12.67
C SER A 310 4.32 15.62 -12.42
N VAL A 311 4.14 15.27 -11.15
CA VAL A 311 3.63 13.96 -10.70
C VAL A 311 2.10 13.89 -10.82
N SER A 312 1.41 15.03 -10.98
CA SER A 312 -0.05 15.10 -10.95
C SER A 312 -0.73 14.24 -12.02
N THR A 313 -0.05 14.03 -13.15
CA THR A 313 -0.56 13.23 -14.27
C THR A 313 -0.60 11.73 -13.97
N LEU A 314 0.00 11.28 -12.86
CA LEU A 314 -0.05 9.87 -12.43
C LEU A 314 -1.31 9.54 -11.63
N PHE A 315 -2.11 10.54 -11.27
CA PHE A 315 -3.33 10.35 -10.48
C PHE A 315 -4.59 10.11 -11.33
N ASP A 316 -4.51 10.37 -12.64
CA ASP A 316 -5.59 10.31 -13.62
C ASP A 316 -5.58 9.01 -14.45
#